data_AF-A0A1J5EL31-F1
#
_entry.id   AF-A0A1J5EL31-F1
#
_cell.length_a   1.000
_cell.length_b   1.000
_cell.length_c   1.000
_cell.angle_alpha   90.00
_cell.angle_beta   90.00
_cell.angle_gamma   90.00
#
_symmetry.space_group_name_H-M   'P 1'
#
loop_
_entity.id
_entity.type
_entity.pdbx_description
1 polymer ?
#
loop_
_entity_poly.entity_id
_entity_poly.type
_entity_poly.pdbx_seq_one_letter_code
_entity_poly.pdbx_strand_id
1 'polypeptide(L)'
;MDNLNKKMMNTPDLNKERLEKLKELFPDLFTIEGNLNPDAADGNMIIEGENLEAMKVLLSAYRERVKCIYIDPPYNTGNDFVYSDRWDESKEDYWEHIGVTENGVKIDTNFESSGRYHSNWLNMMYSRLLLARQLLRDDGVIFISIDDNEVHHLRKMCDEVFGEENFVASYLWKKKGTTTNVEGAKVSSLTEYIICYKKSENDSLMYIQKKEAMYLAMVHGKNIFDEVLLKNGLMLNYSLEQIGSFMDNKVFFAKDDLKECLVCMNMSIEKKTLKELENYKDKIFICLERSLNTTMKWNLRHLLGDKLIAF
;
A
#
# COMPACT_ATOMS: atom_id res chain seq x y z
N MET A 1 7.16 -13.05 -41.58
CA MET A 1 7.29 -12.84 -40.13
C MET A 1 6.31 -11.79 -39.59
N ASP A 2 5.57 -11.07 -40.45
CA ASP A 2 4.71 -9.93 -40.04
C ASP A 2 3.30 -10.26 -39.51
N ASN A 3 2.94 -11.54 -39.34
CA ASN A 3 1.59 -11.94 -38.93
C ASN A 3 1.50 -12.64 -37.56
N LEU A 4 2.62 -12.82 -36.84
CA LEU A 4 2.60 -13.36 -35.48
C LEU A 4 2.39 -12.28 -34.40
N ASN A 5 2.86 -11.05 -34.62
CA ASN A 5 2.73 -9.95 -33.65
C ASN A 5 1.28 -9.43 -33.48
N LYS A 6 0.34 -9.88 -34.32
CA LYS A 6 -1.07 -9.45 -34.27
C LYS A 6 -1.97 -10.35 -33.41
N LYS A 7 -1.45 -11.48 -32.90
CA LYS A 7 -2.22 -12.47 -32.11
C LYS A 7 -1.74 -12.68 -30.67
N MET A 8 -0.71 -11.95 -30.24
CA MET A 8 -0.32 -11.95 -28.83
C MET A 8 -1.19 -10.93 -28.09
N MET A 9 -1.95 -11.40 -27.09
CA MET A 9 -2.61 -10.52 -26.14
C MET A 9 -1.51 -9.87 -25.30
N ASN A 10 -1.04 -8.71 -25.74
CA ASN A 10 -0.10 -7.92 -24.96
C ASN A 10 -0.80 -7.59 -23.65
N THR A 11 -0.27 -8.06 -22.52
CA THR A 11 -0.59 -7.46 -21.22
C THR A 11 -0.44 -5.96 -21.39
N PRO A 12 -1.39 -5.13 -20.92
CA PRO A 12 -1.11 -3.73 -20.73
C PRO A 12 0.13 -3.69 -19.85
N ASP A 13 1.24 -3.22 -20.39
CA ASP A 13 2.37 -2.84 -19.57
C ASP A 13 1.84 -1.67 -18.75
N LEU A 14 1.34 -1.96 -17.54
CA LEU A 14 0.69 -0.98 -16.68
C LEU A 14 1.64 0.17 -16.35
N ASN A 15 2.96 -0.06 -16.40
CA ASN A 15 3.93 1.02 -16.28
C ASN A 15 3.96 1.88 -17.54
N LYS A 16 3.88 1.27 -18.72
CA LYS A 16 3.73 1.98 -20.00
C LYS A 16 2.39 2.71 -20.09
N GLU A 17 1.28 2.10 -19.70
CA GLU A 17 -0.06 2.70 -19.73
C GLU A 17 -0.16 3.86 -18.72
N ARG A 18 0.42 3.69 -17.52
CA ARG A 18 0.59 4.80 -16.57
C ARG A 18 1.50 5.88 -17.13
N LEU A 19 2.62 5.52 -17.74
CA LEU A 19 3.56 6.47 -18.36
C LEU A 19 2.89 7.24 -19.52
N GLU A 20 2.05 6.58 -20.32
CA GLU A 20 1.27 7.22 -21.39
C GLU A 20 0.21 8.15 -20.79
N LYS A 21 -0.54 7.69 -19.79
CA LYS A 21 -1.50 8.52 -19.07
C LYS A 21 -0.83 9.70 -18.36
N LEU A 22 0.42 9.53 -17.93
CA LEU A 22 1.23 10.60 -17.37
C LEU A 22 1.69 11.60 -18.40
N LYS A 23 2.09 11.15 -19.58
CA LYS A 23 2.37 12.04 -20.72
C LYS A 23 1.13 12.80 -21.16
N GLU A 24 -0.05 12.19 -21.06
CA GLU A 24 -1.33 12.83 -21.36
C GLU A 24 -1.71 13.88 -20.30
N LEU A 25 -1.64 13.53 -19.01
CA LEU A 25 -2.01 14.42 -17.91
C LEU A 25 -0.98 15.53 -17.66
N PHE A 26 0.30 15.25 -17.90
CA PHE A 26 1.42 16.14 -17.60
C PHE A 26 2.44 16.17 -18.75
N PRO A 27 2.07 16.65 -19.95
CA PRO A 27 2.95 16.62 -21.12
C PRO A 27 4.25 17.41 -20.92
N ASP A 28 4.20 18.49 -20.12
CA ASP A 28 5.34 19.37 -19.84
C ASP A 28 6.43 18.70 -18.98
N LEU A 29 6.09 17.58 -18.31
CA LEU A 29 7.03 16.79 -17.52
C LEU A 29 7.92 15.89 -18.37
N PHE A 30 7.66 15.76 -19.67
CA PHE A 30 8.36 14.82 -20.53
C PHE A 30 9.08 15.54 -21.68
N THR A 31 10.31 15.12 -21.94
CA THR A 31 11.03 15.46 -23.18
C THR A 31 10.24 15.01 -24.41
N ILE A 32 10.58 15.57 -25.57
CA ILE A 32 10.05 15.14 -26.89
C ILE A 32 10.29 13.63 -27.13
N GLU A 33 11.35 13.07 -26.54
CA GLU A 33 11.69 11.65 -26.59
C GLU A 33 10.87 10.79 -25.61
N GLY A 34 10.03 11.41 -24.79
CA GLY A 34 9.15 10.75 -23.83
C GLY A 34 9.81 10.34 -22.52
N ASN A 35 11.03 10.81 -22.26
CA ASN A 35 11.71 10.69 -20.97
C ASN A 35 11.29 11.83 -20.04
N LEU A 36 11.17 11.57 -18.74
CA LEU A 36 10.86 12.63 -17.77
C LEU A 36 11.96 13.70 -17.83
N ASN A 37 11.56 14.98 -17.93
CA ASN A 37 12.45 16.13 -17.96
C ASN A 37 12.29 16.97 -16.69
N PRO A 38 13.03 16.68 -15.60
CA PRO A 38 13.02 17.49 -14.40
C PRO A 38 13.41 18.96 -14.65
N ASP A 39 14.21 19.20 -15.70
CA ASP A 39 14.75 20.51 -16.05
C ASP A 39 13.77 21.34 -16.91
N ALA A 40 12.72 20.74 -17.48
CA ALA A 40 11.68 21.46 -18.22
C ALA A 40 10.86 22.42 -17.32
N ALA A 41 10.80 22.12 -16.03
CA ALA A 41 10.06 22.90 -15.05
C ALA A 41 10.93 23.96 -14.34
N ASP A 42 12.11 24.30 -14.88
CA ASP A 42 13.09 25.20 -14.28
C ASP A 42 13.45 24.77 -12.83
N GLY A 43 13.43 23.46 -12.60
CA GLY A 43 13.72 22.80 -11.32
C GLY A 43 12.58 22.75 -10.29
N ASN A 44 11.39 23.30 -10.57
CA ASN A 44 10.27 23.33 -9.60
C ASN A 44 8.97 22.80 -10.20
N MET A 45 8.18 22.06 -9.42
CA MET A 45 6.95 21.41 -9.91
C MET A 45 5.83 21.47 -8.88
N ILE A 46 4.61 21.70 -9.34
CA ILE A 46 3.39 21.59 -8.55
C ILE A 46 2.52 20.51 -9.23
N ILE A 47 2.07 19.53 -8.45
CA ILE A 47 1.19 18.46 -8.92
C ILE A 47 -0.13 18.59 -8.16
N GLU A 48 -1.22 18.79 -8.89
CA GLU A 48 -2.57 18.76 -8.32
C GLU A 48 -3.14 17.35 -8.43
N GLY A 49 -3.56 16.78 -7.30
CA GLY A 49 -4.18 15.46 -7.27
C GLY A 49 -4.13 14.81 -5.88
N GLU A 50 -4.65 13.58 -5.82
CA GLU A 50 -4.51 12.74 -4.63
C GLU A 50 -3.03 12.34 -4.49
N ASN A 51 -2.45 12.61 -3.32
CA ASN A 51 -1.00 12.56 -3.14
C ASN A 51 -0.44 11.14 -3.21
N LEU A 52 -1.21 10.10 -2.89
CA LEU A 52 -0.76 8.71 -3.01
C LEU A 52 -0.54 8.35 -4.49
N GLU A 53 -1.48 8.70 -5.36
CA GLU A 53 -1.37 8.47 -6.80
C GLU A 53 -0.27 9.32 -7.43
N ALA A 54 -0.17 10.59 -7.05
CA ALA A 54 0.93 11.46 -7.49
C ALA A 54 2.30 10.90 -7.09
N MET A 55 2.44 10.36 -5.88
CA MET A 55 3.70 9.72 -5.45
C MET A 55 3.98 8.42 -6.21
N LYS A 56 2.97 7.58 -6.47
CA LYS A 56 3.14 6.35 -7.28
C LYS A 56 3.71 6.65 -8.65
N VAL A 57 3.21 7.73 -9.25
CA VAL A 57 3.68 8.28 -10.52
C VAL A 57 5.13 8.74 -10.43
N LEU A 58 5.45 9.54 -9.39
CA LEU A 58 6.78 10.10 -9.21
C LEU A 58 7.86 9.03 -9.01
N LEU A 59 7.51 7.87 -8.44
CA LEU A 59 8.46 6.75 -8.28
C LEU A 59 9.08 6.29 -9.58
N SER A 60 8.39 6.40 -10.72
CA SER A 60 8.94 5.99 -12.01
C SER A 60 10.22 6.76 -12.38
N ALA A 61 10.39 7.98 -11.89
CA ALA A 61 11.47 8.87 -12.27
C ALA A 61 12.31 9.41 -11.08
N TYR A 62 11.72 9.52 -9.90
CA TYR A 62 12.33 10.13 -8.70
C TYR A 62 12.63 9.12 -7.59
N ARG A 63 12.51 7.82 -7.86
CA ARG A 63 12.94 6.78 -6.92
C ARG A 63 14.41 7.00 -6.52
N GLU A 64 14.63 7.11 -5.22
CA GLU A 64 15.93 7.35 -4.59
C GLU A 64 16.63 8.65 -5.01
N ARG A 65 15.86 9.65 -5.46
CA ARG A 65 16.40 10.95 -5.90
C ARG A 65 16.08 12.11 -4.96
N VAL A 66 15.11 11.95 -4.07
CA VAL A 66 14.64 13.02 -3.20
C VAL A 66 15.56 13.15 -1.99
N LYS A 67 16.13 14.34 -1.78
CA LYS A 67 17.03 14.62 -0.64
C LYS A 67 16.27 14.92 0.65
N CYS A 68 15.16 15.62 0.55
CA CYS A 68 14.40 16.08 1.71
C CYS A 68 12.91 16.01 1.40
N ILE A 69 12.13 15.46 2.33
CA ILE A 69 10.67 15.49 2.30
C ILE A 69 10.21 16.24 3.55
N TYR A 70 9.28 17.18 3.39
CA TYR A 70 8.56 17.80 4.49
C TYR A 70 7.06 17.62 4.22
N ILE A 71 6.32 17.16 5.23
CA ILE A 71 4.87 17.01 5.16
C ILE A 71 4.21 17.53 6.44
N ASP A 72 3.01 18.06 6.25
CA ASP A 72 2.12 18.55 7.32
C ASP A 72 0.78 17.82 7.19
N PRO A 73 0.70 16.54 7.61
CA PRO A 73 -0.52 15.74 7.49
C PRO A 73 -1.63 16.26 8.42
N PRO A 74 -2.90 15.88 8.19
CA PRO A 74 -3.96 16.18 9.14
C PRO A 74 -3.66 15.58 10.52
N TYR A 75 -3.88 16.32 11.61
CA TYR A 75 -3.50 15.89 12.97
C TYR A 75 -4.52 14.98 13.66
N ASN A 76 -5.64 14.65 13.00
CA ASN A 76 -6.72 13.83 13.55
C ASN A 76 -7.23 14.38 14.90
N THR A 77 -7.77 15.61 14.89
CA THR A 77 -8.29 16.31 16.09
C THR A 77 -9.79 16.12 16.33
N GLY A 78 -10.45 15.29 15.53
CA GLY A 78 -11.84 14.86 15.73
C GLY A 78 -12.89 15.72 15.03
N ASN A 79 -12.51 16.85 14.44
CA ASN A 79 -13.47 17.79 13.85
C ASN A 79 -13.67 17.68 12.34
N ASP A 80 -12.74 17.09 11.56
CA ASP A 80 -12.80 17.19 10.08
C ASP A 80 -12.02 16.09 9.34
N PHE A 81 -12.31 14.81 9.55
CA PHE A 81 -11.62 13.80 8.76
C PHE A 81 -12.47 12.58 8.45
N VAL A 82 -12.66 12.27 7.17
CA VAL A 82 -13.03 10.94 6.69
C VAL A 82 -12.15 10.63 5.48
N TYR A 83 -11.40 9.54 5.54
CA TYR A 83 -10.49 9.12 4.46
C TYR A 83 -10.62 7.61 4.28
N SER A 84 -10.96 7.17 3.06
CA SER A 84 -10.94 5.75 2.69
C SER A 84 -9.87 5.51 1.61
N ASP A 85 -9.11 4.43 1.77
CA ASP A 85 -8.18 3.92 0.75
C ASP A 85 -8.89 2.98 -0.26
N ARG A 86 -10.23 2.86 -0.21
CA ARG A 86 -11.03 1.99 -1.09
C ARG A 86 -11.78 2.83 -2.11
N TRP A 87 -11.54 2.57 -3.39
CA TRP A 87 -12.06 3.34 -4.53
C TRP A 87 -13.13 2.58 -5.35
N ASP A 88 -13.50 1.36 -4.97
CA ASP A 88 -14.58 0.61 -5.62
C ASP A 88 -15.98 1.00 -5.13
N GLU A 89 -16.08 1.90 -4.15
CA GLU A 89 -17.34 2.47 -3.70
C GLU A 89 -17.74 3.66 -4.59
N SER A 90 -18.99 3.66 -5.06
CA SER A 90 -19.56 4.83 -5.73
C SER A 90 -19.57 6.03 -4.77
N LYS A 91 -19.64 7.26 -5.31
CA LYS A 91 -19.83 8.45 -4.47
C LYS A 91 -21.10 8.35 -3.63
N GLU A 92 -22.09 7.55 -4.02
CA GLU A 92 -23.27 7.30 -3.20
C GLU A 92 -22.98 6.28 -2.09
N ASP A 93 -22.29 5.16 -2.39
CA ASP A 93 -21.96 4.10 -1.42
C ASP A 93 -20.97 4.57 -0.34
N TYR A 94 -19.98 5.39 -0.72
CA TYR A 94 -19.04 6.00 0.21
C TYR A 94 -19.78 6.85 1.25
N TRP A 95 -20.85 7.56 0.85
CA TRP A 95 -21.60 8.47 1.73
C TRP A 95 -22.67 7.73 2.56
N GLU A 96 -23.14 6.57 2.09
CA GLU A 96 -24.04 5.70 2.87
C GLU A 96 -23.30 4.93 3.98
N HIS A 97 -22.04 4.53 3.77
CA HIS A 97 -21.27 3.74 4.75
C HIS A 97 -20.82 4.52 6.00
N ILE A 98 -20.83 5.85 5.95
CA ILE A 98 -20.42 6.76 7.05
C ILE A 98 -21.63 7.31 7.82
N GLY A 99 -22.85 6.98 7.38
CA GLY A 99 -24.10 7.59 7.82
C GLY A 99 -24.52 7.22 9.25
N VAL A 100 -24.12 8.01 10.24
CA VAL A 100 -24.91 8.18 11.47
C VAL A 100 -25.71 9.48 11.31
N THR A 101 -26.98 9.37 10.93
CA THR A 101 -27.93 10.49 11.04
C THR A 101 -28.56 10.48 12.43
N GLU A 102 -28.39 11.58 13.17
CA GLU A 102 -29.16 11.86 14.38
C GLU A 102 -30.07 13.09 14.10
N ASN A 103 -31.38 12.95 14.31
CA ASN A 103 -32.39 14.00 14.11
C ASN A 103 -32.42 14.67 12.71
N GLY A 104 -32.09 13.93 11.65
CA GLY A 104 -32.20 14.40 10.27
C GLY A 104 -31.09 15.36 9.81
N VAL A 105 -30.04 15.54 10.61
CA VAL A 105 -28.82 16.24 10.22
C VAL A 105 -27.73 15.20 9.95
N LYS A 106 -27.06 15.32 8.79
CA LYS A 106 -25.93 14.48 8.38
C LYS A 106 -24.72 14.77 9.25
N ILE A 107 -24.04 13.73 9.72
CA ILE A 107 -22.89 13.86 10.59
C ILE A 107 -21.65 13.31 9.85
N ASP A 108 -20.75 14.20 9.45
CA ASP A 108 -19.63 13.98 8.52
C ASP A 108 -18.29 13.65 9.24
N THR A 109 -18.32 12.88 10.32
CA THR A 109 -17.18 12.90 11.27
C THR A 109 -16.66 11.51 11.67
N ASN A 110 -15.35 11.29 11.48
CA ASN A 110 -14.58 10.32 12.26
C ASN A 110 -14.60 10.77 13.72
N PHE A 111 -15.63 10.38 14.47
CA PHE A 111 -15.73 10.70 15.89
C PHE A 111 -14.60 10.07 16.68
N GLU A 112 -14.08 10.77 17.68
CA GLU A 112 -13.11 10.24 18.66
C GLU A 112 -13.63 8.96 19.35
N SER A 113 -14.96 8.83 19.49
CA SER A 113 -15.63 7.64 20.04
C SER A 113 -15.69 6.44 19.07
N SER A 114 -15.27 6.61 17.82
CA SER A 114 -15.18 5.53 16.84
C SER A 114 -14.04 4.59 17.20
N GLY A 115 -14.32 3.29 17.35
CA GLY A 115 -13.29 2.27 17.62
C GLY A 115 -12.22 2.14 16.53
N ARG A 116 -12.36 2.82 15.38
CA ARG A 116 -11.41 2.84 14.26
C ARG A 116 -10.72 4.19 14.05
N TYR A 117 -10.90 5.12 14.96
CA TYR A 117 -10.48 6.52 14.84
C TYR A 117 -9.01 6.68 14.41
N HIS A 118 -8.08 6.08 15.15
CA HIS A 118 -6.64 6.10 14.83
C HIS A 118 -6.29 5.17 13.67
N SER A 119 -6.97 4.03 13.55
CA SER A 119 -6.68 3.02 12.52
C SER A 119 -6.86 3.56 11.10
N ASN A 120 -7.85 4.42 10.86
CA ASN A 120 -8.07 5.03 9.55
C ASN A 120 -6.94 5.99 9.18
N TRP A 121 -6.53 6.84 10.12
CA TRP A 121 -5.40 7.75 9.93
C TRP A 121 -4.09 6.99 9.70
N LEU A 122 -3.86 5.92 10.48
CA LEU A 122 -2.72 5.04 10.34
C LEU A 122 -2.63 4.43 8.94
N ASN A 123 -3.74 3.91 8.40
CA ASN A 123 -3.78 3.31 7.06
C ASN A 123 -3.43 4.34 5.95
N MET A 124 -4.03 5.54 6.03
CA MET A 124 -3.75 6.63 5.10
C MET A 124 -2.26 7.00 5.12
N MET A 125 -1.69 7.21 6.31
CA MET A 125 -0.29 7.64 6.43
C MET A 125 0.69 6.53 6.06
N TYR A 126 0.42 5.28 6.42
CA TYR A 126 1.34 4.17 6.18
C TYR A 126 1.66 3.98 4.70
N SER A 127 0.62 3.99 3.86
CA SER A 127 0.78 3.87 2.41
C SER A 127 1.66 4.98 1.83
N ARG A 128 1.48 6.21 2.31
CA ARG A 128 2.24 7.40 1.88
C ARG A 128 3.69 7.38 2.35
N LEU A 129 3.93 7.00 3.60
CA LEU A 129 5.29 6.92 4.14
C LEU A 129 6.14 5.85 3.47
N LEU A 130 5.53 4.72 3.06
CA LEU A 130 6.22 3.71 2.25
C LEU A 130 6.70 4.28 0.91
N LEU A 131 5.85 5.05 0.21
CA LEU A 131 6.25 5.68 -1.05
C LEU A 131 7.28 6.80 -0.82
N ALA A 132 7.09 7.62 0.21
CA ALA A 132 8.03 8.68 0.57
C ALA A 132 9.44 8.11 0.81
N ARG A 133 9.54 6.99 1.52
CA ARG A 133 10.82 6.28 1.71
C ARG A 133 11.47 5.86 0.40
N GLN A 134 10.71 5.34 -0.55
CA GLN A 134 11.24 4.92 -1.85
C GLN A 134 11.70 6.10 -2.71
N LEU A 135 11.08 7.27 -2.55
CA LEU A 135 11.51 8.49 -3.22
C LEU A 135 12.83 9.03 -2.62
N LEU A 136 13.06 8.83 -1.32
CA LEU A 136 14.26 9.32 -0.65
C LEU A 136 15.55 8.63 -1.13
N ARG A 137 16.58 9.44 -1.35
CA ARG A 137 17.97 8.99 -1.53
C ARG A 137 18.52 8.44 -0.21
N ASP A 138 19.60 7.66 -0.23
CA ASP A 138 20.13 6.97 0.96
C ASP A 138 20.66 7.91 2.05
N ASP A 139 21.01 9.14 1.70
CA ASP A 139 21.36 10.21 2.64
C ASP A 139 20.18 11.20 2.85
N GLY A 140 18.98 10.81 2.43
CA GLY A 140 17.78 11.62 2.47
C GLY A 140 17.14 11.66 3.85
N VAL A 141 16.35 12.70 4.10
CA VAL A 141 15.64 12.92 5.37
C VAL A 141 14.17 13.28 5.14
N ILE A 142 13.31 12.88 6.08
CA ILE A 142 11.90 13.26 6.11
C ILE A 142 11.57 13.98 7.43
N PHE A 143 10.82 15.06 7.33
CA PHE A 143 10.29 15.83 8.44
C PHE A 143 8.76 15.80 8.38
N ILE A 144 8.12 15.51 9.52
CA ILE A 144 6.66 15.35 9.60
C ILE A 144 6.16 16.16 10.79
N SER A 145 5.36 17.18 10.52
CA SER A 145 4.67 17.96 11.55
C SER A 145 3.50 17.18 12.13
N ILE A 146 3.32 17.26 13.44
CA ILE A 146 2.25 16.54 14.15
C ILE A 146 1.96 17.18 15.52
N ASP A 147 0.78 16.92 16.08
CA ASP A 147 0.45 17.28 17.47
C ASP A 147 0.37 16.05 18.39
N ASP A 148 -0.08 16.27 19.63
CA ASP A 148 -0.17 15.25 20.65
C ASP A 148 -1.12 14.07 20.30
N ASN A 149 -2.07 14.23 19.36
CA ASN A 149 -3.08 13.21 19.07
C ASN A 149 -2.48 11.97 18.40
N GLU A 150 -1.57 12.18 17.43
CA GLU A 150 -1.04 11.11 16.59
C GLU A 150 0.48 10.96 16.66
N VAL A 151 1.18 11.78 17.44
CA VAL A 151 2.66 11.75 17.54
C VAL A 151 3.21 10.35 17.88
N HIS A 152 2.55 9.61 18.78
CA HIS A 152 2.99 8.27 19.17
C HIS A 152 2.71 7.22 18.08
N HIS A 153 1.56 7.32 17.42
CA HIS A 153 1.17 6.47 16.31
C HIS A 153 2.08 6.69 15.09
N LEU A 154 2.30 7.95 14.72
CA LEU A 154 3.23 8.35 13.68
C LEU A 154 4.65 7.85 13.97
N ARG A 155 5.12 8.04 15.21
CA ARG A 155 6.44 7.59 15.64
C ARG A 155 6.63 6.09 15.43
N LYS A 156 5.67 5.28 15.88
CA LYS A 156 5.74 3.82 15.71
C LYS A 156 5.63 3.38 14.26
N MET A 157 4.82 4.06 13.47
CA MET A 157 4.75 3.81 12.04
C MET A 157 6.06 4.16 11.33
N CYS A 158 6.70 5.26 11.69
CA CYS A 158 8.00 5.64 11.14
C CYS A 158 9.11 4.69 11.60
N ASP A 159 9.09 4.21 12.85
CA ASP A 159 10.00 3.15 13.30
C ASP A 159 9.86 1.89 12.42
N GLU A 160 8.63 1.51 12.03
CA GLU A 160 8.39 0.37 11.11
C GLU A 160 8.86 0.66 9.68
N VAL A 161 8.55 1.83 9.13
CA VAL A 161 8.83 2.17 7.73
C VAL A 161 10.30 2.48 7.51
N PHE A 162 10.90 3.27 8.40
CA PHE A 162 12.26 3.79 8.24
C PHE A 162 13.29 3.05 9.10
N GLY A 163 12.89 2.23 10.06
CA GLY A 163 13.79 1.65 11.06
C GLY A 163 13.95 2.57 12.26
N GLU A 164 13.85 2.02 13.47
CA GLU A 164 13.96 2.77 14.73
C GLU A 164 15.35 3.42 14.88
N GLU A 165 16.40 2.76 14.40
CA GLU A 165 17.79 3.23 14.37
C GLU A 165 18.01 4.47 13.49
N ASN A 166 17.07 4.74 12.58
CA ASN A 166 17.13 5.87 11.67
C ASN A 166 16.33 7.07 12.15
N PHE A 167 15.76 6.99 13.36
CA PHE A 167 15.24 8.16 14.02
C PHE A 167 16.36 9.18 14.27
N VAL A 168 16.13 10.43 13.87
CA VAL A 168 17.10 11.52 14.03
C VAL A 168 16.76 12.35 15.26
N ALA A 169 15.56 12.93 15.28
CA ALA A 169 15.14 13.84 16.34
C ALA A 169 13.62 14.08 16.33
N SER A 170 13.10 14.51 17.48
CA SER A 170 11.78 15.12 17.63
C SER A 170 11.99 16.58 18.01
N TYR A 171 11.69 17.49 17.10
CA TYR A 171 11.80 18.92 17.35
C TYR A 171 10.50 19.42 17.97
N LEU A 172 10.62 20.26 19.00
CA LEU A 172 9.47 20.91 19.62
C LEU A 172 9.20 22.25 18.92
N TRP A 173 8.00 22.39 18.38
CA TRP A 173 7.50 23.64 17.82
C TRP A 173 6.59 24.33 18.83
N LYS A 174 6.96 25.53 19.28
CA LYS A 174 6.13 26.30 20.21
C LYS A 174 5.03 27.06 19.44
N LYS A 175 3.77 26.74 19.73
CA LYS A 175 2.60 27.46 19.21
C LYS A 175 2.60 28.90 19.73
N LYS A 176 2.10 29.85 18.93
CA LYS A 176 1.84 31.22 19.41
C LYS A 176 0.63 31.18 20.36
N GLY A 177 0.88 31.18 21.66
CA GLY A 177 -0.17 31.20 22.68
C GLY A 177 0.36 31.62 24.05
N THR A 178 -0.49 32.33 24.80
CA THR A 178 -0.31 32.63 26.23
C THR A 178 -0.95 31.53 27.05
N THR A 179 -0.29 31.08 28.13
CA THR A 179 -0.90 30.17 29.10
C THR A 179 -2.07 30.85 29.80
N THR A 180 -3.23 30.19 29.87
CA THR A 180 -4.34 30.64 30.70
C THR A 180 -4.07 30.22 32.15
N ASN A 181 -3.51 31.12 32.95
CA ASN A 181 -3.27 30.90 34.38
C ASN A 181 -4.55 31.15 35.19
N VAL A 182 -5.63 30.43 34.87
CA VAL A 182 -6.90 30.52 35.58
C VAL A 182 -7.08 29.26 36.43
N GLU A 183 -7.54 29.42 37.67
CA GLU A 183 -7.81 28.30 38.57
C GLU A 183 -8.86 27.37 37.94
N GLY A 184 -8.51 26.08 37.79
CA GLY A 184 -9.34 25.08 37.10
C GLY A 184 -9.14 24.98 35.58
N ALA A 185 -8.25 25.78 34.98
CA ALA A 185 -7.90 25.61 33.57
C ALA A 185 -7.13 24.30 33.34
N LYS A 186 -7.47 23.58 32.25
CA LYS A 186 -6.70 22.42 31.79
C LYS A 186 -5.31 22.87 31.31
N VAL A 187 -4.33 21.97 31.40
CA VAL A 187 -2.98 22.19 30.86
C VAL A 187 -3.09 22.58 29.38
N SER A 188 -2.59 23.76 29.02
CA SER A 188 -2.62 24.24 27.65
C SER A 188 -1.56 23.53 26.82
N SER A 189 -1.95 22.84 25.73
CA SER A 189 -1.00 22.33 24.74
C SER A 189 -0.45 23.50 23.93
N LEU A 190 0.80 23.87 24.19
CA LEU A 190 1.53 24.97 23.53
C LEU A 190 2.60 24.47 22.58
N THR A 191 2.67 23.16 22.36
CA THR A 191 3.71 22.53 21.56
C THR A 191 3.11 21.63 20.49
N GLU A 192 3.72 21.69 19.32
CA GLU A 192 3.64 20.70 18.25
C GLU A 192 5.01 20.03 18.12
N TYR A 193 5.07 18.96 17.34
CA TYR A 193 6.28 18.20 17.11
C TYR A 193 6.60 18.18 15.62
N ILE A 194 7.88 18.16 15.29
CA ILE A 194 8.37 17.74 13.98
C ILE A 194 9.21 16.49 14.19
N ILE A 195 8.73 15.36 13.67
CA ILE A 195 9.43 14.08 13.73
C ILE A 195 10.36 13.97 12.53
N CYS A 196 11.63 13.64 12.76
CA CYS A 196 12.65 13.51 11.72
C CYS A 196 13.26 12.10 11.68
N TYR A 197 13.28 11.54 10.47
CA TYR A 197 13.96 10.29 10.14
C TYR A 197 14.90 10.48 8.94
N LYS A 198 15.98 9.70 8.92
CA LYS A 198 16.83 9.56 7.73
C LYS A 198 16.50 8.24 7.01
N LYS A 199 16.89 8.14 5.74
CA LYS A 199 17.04 6.84 5.07
C LYS A 199 18.43 6.27 5.40
N SER A 200 18.58 4.94 5.37
CA SER A 200 19.87 4.25 5.51
C SER A 200 19.94 3.03 4.58
N GLU A 201 21.14 2.74 4.09
CA GLU A 201 21.45 1.59 3.21
C GLU A 201 21.23 0.24 3.92
N ASN A 202 21.36 0.23 5.25
CA ASN A 202 21.42 -0.99 6.06
C ASN A 202 20.06 -1.52 6.51
N ASP A 203 18.98 -0.91 6.00
CA ASP A 203 17.64 -1.23 6.43
C ASP A 203 17.25 -2.58 5.82
N SER A 204 17.35 -3.64 6.62
CA SER A 204 16.87 -5.00 6.40
C SER A 204 16.11 -5.21 5.07
N LEU A 205 16.84 -5.25 3.96
CA LEU A 205 16.30 -5.27 2.59
C LEU A 205 15.21 -6.33 2.42
N MET A 206 15.32 -7.44 3.16
CA MET A 206 14.40 -8.57 3.11
C MET A 206 13.04 -8.33 3.82
N TYR A 207 12.97 -7.49 4.86
CA TYR A 207 11.68 -7.13 5.51
C TYR A 207 10.93 -6.09 4.68
N ILE A 208 11.67 -5.12 4.16
CA ILE A 208 11.14 -4.04 3.32
C ILE A 208 10.69 -4.58 1.96
N GLN A 209 11.47 -5.41 1.26
CA GLN A 209 11.03 -6.05 0.00
C GLN A 209 9.76 -6.90 0.18
N LYS A 210 9.60 -7.58 1.32
CA LYS A 210 8.37 -8.34 1.63
C LYS A 210 7.17 -7.43 1.88
N LYS A 211 7.38 -6.25 2.48
CA LYS A 211 6.35 -5.23 2.71
C LYS A 211 6.04 -4.44 1.45
N GLU A 212 7.02 -4.15 0.61
CA GLU A 212 6.87 -3.58 -0.74
C GLU A 212 6.07 -4.53 -1.62
N ALA A 213 6.41 -5.83 -1.64
CA ALA A 213 5.64 -6.85 -2.33
C ALA A 213 4.22 -6.95 -1.76
N MET A 214 4.05 -6.83 -0.43
CA MET A 214 2.74 -6.81 0.23
C MET A 214 1.92 -5.54 -0.09
N TYR A 215 2.55 -4.39 -0.25
CA TYR A 215 1.91 -3.13 -0.60
C TYR A 215 1.55 -3.10 -2.09
N LEU A 216 2.47 -3.49 -2.98
CA LEU A 216 2.18 -3.71 -4.41
C LEU A 216 1.06 -4.74 -4.59
N ALA A 217 1.04 -5.76 -3.74
CA ALA A 217 -0.03 -6.73 -3.65
C ALA A 217 -1.37 -6.11 -3.19
N MET A 218 -1.36 -5.27 -2.15
CA MET A 218 -2.55 -4.60 -1.64
C MET A 218 -3.13 -3.57 -2.63
N VAL A 219 -2.27 -2.87 -3.39
CA VAL A 219 -2.67 -1.85 -4.36
C VAL A 219 -3.24 -2.46 -5.64
N HIS A 220 -2.87 -3.71 -5.96
CA HIS A 220 -3.36 -4.40 -7.16
C HIS A 220 -3.69 -5.86 -6.89
N GLY A 221 -4.85 -6.11 -6.28
CA GLY A 221 -5.36 -7.47 -6.04
C GLY A 221 -5.49 -8.34 -7.30
N LYS A 222 -5.53 -7.73 -8.50
CA LYS A 222 -5.52 -8.43 -9.80
C LYS A 222 -4.10 -8.77 -10.28
N ASN A 223 -3.14 -7.86 -10.10
CA ASN A 223 -1.77 -8.02 -10.62
C ASN A 223 -0.96 -9.11 -9.93
N ILE A 224 -1.23 -9.44 -8.65
CA ILE A 224 -0.50 -10.55 -8.00
C ILE A 224 -0.91 -11.88 -8.61
N PHE A 225 -2.20 -12.09 -8.84
CA PHE A 225 -2.66 -13.32 -9.50
C PHE A 225 -2.00 -13.41 -10.87
N ASP A 226 -2.03 -12.32 -11.64
CA ASP A 226 -1.36 -12.27 -12.95
C ASP A 226 0.14 -12.57 -12.84
N GLU A 227 0.88 -11.88 -11.96
CA GLU A 227 2.34 -12.06 -11.82
C GLU A 227 2.71 -13.46 -11.31
N VAL A 228 2.01 -13.94 -10.30
CA VAL A 228 2.24 -15.27 -9.70
C VAL A 228 1.91 -16.36 -10.71
N LEU A 229 0.77 -16.26 -11.40
CA LEU A 229 0.36 -17.26 -12.38
C LEU A 229 1.29 -17.23 -13.60
N LEU A 230 1.72 -16.05 -14.07
CA LEU A 230 2.71 -15.89 -15.14
C LEU A 230 4.08 -16.48 -14.77
N LYS A 231 4.62 -16.16 -13.59
CA LYS A 231 5.89 -16.74 -13.10
C LYS A 231 5.80 -18.26 -12.97
N ASN A 232 4.61 -18.77 -12.71
CA ASN A 232 4.33 -20.20 -12.65
C ASN A 232 3.88 -20.78 -13.99
N GLY A 233 4.06 -20.05 -15.10
CA GLY A 233 3.92 -20.56 -16.45
C GLY A 233 2.48 -20.62 -16.99
N LEU A 234 1.53 -19.93 -16.36
CA LEU A 234 0.24 -19.66 -16.99
C LEU A 234 0.34 -18.44 -17.91
N MET A 235 -0.46 -18.43 -18.96
CA MET A 235 -0.64 -17.32 -19.89
C MET A 235 -1.74 -16.38 -19.39
N LEU A 236 -1.67 -15.10 -19.78
CA LEU A 236 -2.59 -14.04 -19.35
C LEU A 236 -4.05 -14.20 -19.75
N ASN A 237 -4.35 -15.13 -20.66
CA ASN A 237 -5.70 -15.50 -21.02
C ASN A 237 -6.30 -16.56 -20.08
N TYR A 238 -5.67 -16.82 -18.93
CA TYR A 238 -6.18 -17.77 -17.95
C TYR A 238 -7.57 -17.36 -17.43
N SER A 239 -8.43 -18.35 -17.21
CA SER A 239 -9.67 -18.21 -16.46
C SER A 239 -9.41 -18.46 -14.97
N LEU A 240 -10.10 -17.71 -14.09
CA LEU A 240 -10.01 -17.86 -12.64
C LEU A 240 -11.40 -18.08 -12.06
N GLU A 241 -11.62 -19.23 -11.41
CA GLU A 241 -12.88 -19.59 -10.78
C GLU A 241 -12.68 -19.93 -9.30
N GLN A 242 -13.47 -19.34 -8.41
CA GLN A 242 -13.39 -19.69 -6.99
C GLN A 242 -14.03 -21.06 -6.74
N ILE A 243 -13.32 -21.94 -6.04
CA ILE A 243 -13.84 -23.25 -5.69
C ILE A 243 -14.65 -23.15 -4.40
N GLY A 244 -15.97 -23.31 -4.52
CA GLY A 244 -16.91 -23.18 -3.39
C GLY A 244 -16.79 -24.26 -2.31
N SER A 245 -16.09 -25.37 -2.55
CA SER A 245 -15.86 -26.40 -1.52
C SER A 245 -14.97 -25.89 -0.39
N PHE A 246 -14.10 -24.91 -0.66
CA PHE A 246 -13.21 -24.33 0.33
C PHE A 246 -13.94 -23.22 1.11
N MET A 247 -14.53 -23.60 2.24
CA MET A 247 -15.35 -22.69 3.06
C MET A 247 -14.52 -21.71 3.90
N ASP A 248 -13.34 -22.15 4.35
CA ASP A 248 -12.50 -21.38 5.29
C ASP A 248 -11.40 -20.56 4.60
N ASN A 249 -11.11 -20.84 3.33
CA ASN A 249 -10.13 -20.09 2.53
C ASN A 249 -10.62 -19.89 1.09
N LYS A 250 -10.28 -18.74 0.50
CA LYS A 250 -10.60 -18.43 -0.89
C LYS A 250 -9.55 -19.07 -1.81
N VAL A 251 -9.84 -20.30 -2.23
CA VAL A 251 -9.03 -21.03 -3.21
C VAL A 251 -9.64 -20.85 -4.59
N PHE A 252 -8.80 -20.50 -5.56
CA PHE A 252 -9.21 -20.33 -6.94
C PHE A 252 -8.56 -21.39 -7.83
N PHE A 253 -9.32 -21.86 -8.81
CA PHE A 253 -8.84 -22.67 -9.92
C PHE A 253 -8.45 -21.72 -11.06
N ALA A 254 -7.18 -21.71 -11.41
CA ALA A 254 -6.64 -20.98 -12.55
C ALA A 254 -6.33 -21.96 -13.69
N LYS A 255 -6.76 -21.64 -14.91
CA LYS A 255 -6.56 -22.50 -16.08
C LYS A 255 -6.40 -21.70 -17.36
N ASP A 256 -5.46 -22.09 -18.21
CA ASP A 256 -5.35 -21.68 -19.60
C ASP A 256 -5.30 -22.92 -20.54
N ASP A 257 -4.92 -22.72 -21.79
CA ASP A 257 -4.85 -23.79 -22.81
C ASP A 257 -3.71 -24.80 -22.57
N LEU A 258 -2.74 -24.49 -21.71
CA LEU A 258 -1.51 -25.26 -21.46
C LEU A 258 -1.42 -25.81 -20.03
N LYS A 259 -1.96 -25.09 -19.04
CA LYS A 259 -1.71 -25.32 -17.63
C LYS A 259 -2.92 -25.01 -16.77
N GLU A 260 -3.02 -25.75 -15.68
CA GLU A 260 -4.02 -25.57 -14.63
C GLU A 260 -3.37 -25.65 -13.26
N CYS A 261 -3.83 -24.82 -12.33
CA CYS A 261 -3.38 -24.84 -10.94
C CYS A 261 -4.44 -24.30 -9.99
N LEU A 262 -4.24 -24.59 -8.71
CA LEU A 262 -4.94 -23.98 -7.60
C LEU A 262 -4.08 -22.86 -7.02
N VAL A 263 -4.71 -21.75 -6.66
CA VAL A 263 -4.03 -20.62 -6.02
C VAL A 263 -4.82 -20.12 -4.82
N CYS A 264 -4.14 -19.93 -3.70
CA CYS A 264 -4.70 -19.41 -2.45
C CYS A 264 -3.85 -18.25 -1.94
N MET A 265 -4.47 -17.07 -1.89
CA MET A 265 -3.82 -15.82 -1.49
C MET A 265 -4.17 -15.39 -0.05
N ASN A 266 -4.84 -16.26 0.71
CA ASN A 266 -5.17 -16.00 2.11
C ASN A 266 -3.89 -15.89 2.96
N MET A 267 -3.91 -14.98 3.94
CA MET A 267 -2.81 -14.77 4.88
C MET A 267 -2.56 -15.94 5.82
N SER A 268 -3.55 -16.82 5.98
CA SER A 268 -3.48 -18.05 6.76
C SER A 268 -4.25 -19.14 6.02
N ILE A 269 -3.73 -20.36 6.03
CA ILE A 269 -4.44 -21.54 5.52
C ILE A 269 -4.98 -22.35 6.70
N GLU A 270 -6.27 -22.66 6.68
CA GLU A 270 -6.93 -23.42 7.74
C GLU A 270 -6.71 -24.92 7.58
N LYS A 271 -6.72 -25.67 8.69
CA LYS A 271 -6.50 -27.13 8.67
C LYS A 271 -7.55 -27.86 7.83
N LYS A 272 -8.77 -27.34 7.75
CA LYS A 272 -9.85 -27.90 6.93
C LYS A 272 -9.55 -27.77 5.43
N THR A 273 -9.04 -26.61 5.00
CA THR A 273 -8.55 -26.40 3.64
C THR A 273 -7.43 -27.37 3.26
N LEU A 274 -6.54 -27.72 4.19
CA LEU A 274 -5.52 -28.74 3.94
C LEU A 274 -6.11 -30.13 3.67
N LYS A 275 -7.18 -30.50 4.38
CA LYS A 275 -7.88 -31.77 4.15
C LYS A 275 -8.61 -31.77 2.80
N GLU A 276 -9.22 -30.65 2.43
CA GLU A 276 -9.91 -30.52 1.15
C GLU A 276 -8.93 -30.53 -0.04
N LEU A 277 -7.70 -30.00 0.14
CA LEU A 277 -6.62 -30.10 -0.85
C LEU A 277 -6.23 -31.55 -1.17
N GLU A 278 -6.54 -32.52 -0.31
CA GLU A 278 -6.32 -33.94 -0.62
C GLU A 278 -7.13 -34.43 -1.83
N ASN A 279 -8.21 -33.74 -2.21
CA ASN A 279 -8.96 -34.07 -3.42
C ASN A 279 -8.30 -33.56 -4.70
N TYR A 280 -7.21 -32.79 -4.60
CA TYR A 280 -6.54 -32.11 -5.71
C TYR A 280 -5.03 -32.39 -5.76
N LYS A 281 -4.60 -33.56 -5.28
CA LYS A 281 -3.17 -33.97 -5.23
C LYS A 281 -2.48 -33.99 -6.59
N ASP A 282 -3.27 -34.08 -7.67
CA ASP A 282 -2.79 -34.07 -9.03
C ASP A 282 -2.44 -32.66 -9.54
N LYS A 283 -2.99 -31.60 -8.92
CA LYS A 283 -2.83 -30.20 -9.35
C LYS A 283 -1.65 -29.51 -8.66
N ILE A 284 -1.12 -28.49 -9.32
CA ILE A 284 -0.19 -27.54 -8.70
C ILE A 284 -0.97 -26.66 -7.74
N PHE A 285 -0.44 -26.46 -6.53
CA PHE A 285 -1.01 -25.56 -5.53
C PHE A 285 -0.03 -24.44 -5.24
N ILE A 286 -0.47 -23.21 -5.49
CA ILE A 286 0.30 -21.99 -5.29
C ILE A 286 -0.26 -21.26 -4.07
N CYS A 287 0.60 -20.91 -3.11
CA CYS A 287 0.18 -20.17 -1.93
C CYS A 287 1.28 -19.25 -1.39
N LEU A 288 0.91 -18.38 -0.45
CA LEU A 288 1.86 -17.53 0.25
C LEU A 288 2.70 -18.36 1.23
N GLU A 289 4.03 -18.29 1.17
CA GLU A 289 4.94 -19.00 2.07
C GLU A 289 4.69 -18.66 3.55
N ARG A 290 4.20 -17.45 3.81
CA ARG A 290 3.81 -16.96 5.15
C ARG A 290 2.48 -17.51 5.64
N SER A 291 1.61 -18.01 4.77
CA SER A 291 0.32 -18.58 5.18
C SER A 291 0.46 -19.99 5.79
N LEU A 292 1.69 -20.53 5.77
CA LEU A 292 2.02 -21.87 6.25
C LEU A 292 2.95 -21.81 7.46
N ASN A 293 2.58 -22.48 8.55
CA ASN A 293 3.51 -22.78 9.64
C ASN A 293 4.40 -24.00 9.31
N THR A 294 5.42 -24.28 10.14
CA THR A 294 6.39 -25.36 9.92
C THR A 294 5.73 -26.73 9.72
N THR A 295 4.69 -27.04 10.50
CA THR A 295 3.94 -28.30 10.38
C THR A 295 3.16 -28.37 9.07
N MET A 296 2.52 -27.27 8.67
CA MET A 296 1.74 -27.21 7.43
C MET A 296 2.62 -27.33 6.19
N LYS A 297 3.80 -26.70 6.19
CA LYS A 297 4.79 -26.85 5.10
C LYS A 297 5.21 -28.30 4.94
N TRP A 298 5.49 -28.99 6.04
CA TRP A 298 5.85 -30.40 6.01
C TRP A 298 4.72 -31.27 5.46
N ASN A 299 3.49 -31.07 5.95
CA ASN A 299 2.31 -31.79 5.48
C ASN A 299 2.04 -31.58 3.99
N LEU A 300 2.07 -30.32 3.51
CA LEU A 300 1.82 -30.00 2.11
C LEU A 300 2.92 -30.50 1.18
N ARG A 301 4.19 -30.41 1.60
CA ARG A 301 5.29 -31.01 0.82
C ARG A 301 5.16 -32.53 0.72
N HIS A 302 4.72 -33.20 1.78
CA HIS A 302 4.47 -34.63 1.72
C HIS A 302 3.26 -34.98 0.83
N LEU A 303 2.23 -34.12 0.84
CA LEU A 303 1.00 -34.33 0.08
C LEU A 303 1.16 -34.06 -1.42
N LEU A 304 1.85 -32.98 -1.79
CA LEU A 304 1.91 -32.44 -3.15
C LEU A 304 3.30 -32.57 -3.80
N GLY A 305 4.35 -32.83 -3.02
CA GLY A 305 5.72 -32.88 -3.51
C GLY A 305 6.11 -31.59 -4.22
N ASP A 306 6.66 -31.74 -5.44
CA ASP A 306 7.09 -30.63 -6.29
C ASP A 306 5.94 -29.79 -6.86
N LYS A 307 4.69 -30.21 -6.64
CA LYS A 307 3.49 -29.46 -7.06
C LYS A 307 3.10 -28.38 -6.06
N LEU A 308 3.77 -28.29 -4.91
CA LEU A 308 3.61 -27.17 -3.98
C LEU A 308 4.54 -26.02 -4.38
N ILE A 309 3.96 -24.86 -4.66
CA ILE A 309 4.70 -23.63 -4.92
C ILE A 309 4.32 -22.62 -3.85
N ALA A 310 5.26 -22.30 -2.98
CA ALA A 310 5.07 -21.33 -1.91
C ALA A 310 6.05 -20.18 -2.09
N PHE A 311 5.55 -18.95 -2.11
CA PHE A 311 6.31 -17.72 -2.42
C PHE A 311 6.18 -16.65 -1.34
#